data_AF-A0A7Y3MBK2-F1
#
_entry.id   AF-A0A7Y3MBK2-F1
#
_cell.length_a   1.000
_cell.length_b   1.000
_cell.length_c   1.000
_cell.angle_alpha   90.00
_cell.angle_beta   90.00
_cell.angle_gamma   90.00
#
_symmetry.space_group_name_H-M   'P 1'
#
loop_
_entity.id
_entity.type
_entity.pdbx_description
1 polymer ?
#
loop_
_entity_poly.entity_id
_entity_poly.type
_entity_poly.pdbx_seq_one_letter_code
_entity_poly.pdbx_strand_id
1 'polypeptide(L)'
;MTSEGFHSFNSLSNVDETSLMDDGACVFMGRNELGITFCGIEKAYYDGKIEFKKPISCHLYPIRVSKNEQTGFEALNYDKWDICSSACTNGKKQKIRIFEFAKEALIRQYGADFYEDLTNAAEHLQGKRD
;
A
#
# COMPACT_ATOMS: atom_id res chain seq x y z
N MET A 1 -18.15 12.35 9.93
CA MET A 1 -17.07 13.14 9.29
C MET A 1 -16.50 13.99 10.38
N THR A 2 -15.18 13.96 10.58
CA THR A 2 -14.53 14.86 11.55
C THR A 2 -14.85 16.30 11.18
N SER A 3 -14.93 17.19 12.17
CA SER A 3 -15.15 18.62 11.95
C SER A 3 -14.02 19.31 11.17
N GLU A 4 -12.90 18.60 10.94
CA GLU A 4 -11.63 19.14 10.43
C GLU A 4 -11.39 18.84 8.93
N GLY A 5 -12.33 18.21 8.22
CA GLY A 5 -12.21 17.95 6.78
C GLY A 5 -11.48 16.65 6.43
N PHE A 6 -10.90 16.59 5.23
CA PHE A 6 -10.28 15.36 4.68
C PHE A 6 -8.77 15.24 4.92
N HIS A 7 -8.13 16.33 5.34
CA HIS A 7 -6.70 16.40 5.62
C HIS A 7 -6.44 17.34 6.80
N SER A 8 -5.31 17.13 7.46
CA SER A 8 -4.82 17.95 8.58
C SER A 8 -3.32 18.18 8.41
N PHE A 9 -2.87 19.41 8.61
CA PHE A 9 -1.46 19.75 8.55
C PHE A 9 -0.72 19.17 9.76
N ASN A 10 0.30 18.33 9.53
CA ASN A 10 1.16 17.80 10.57
C ASN A 10 2.39 18.70 10.73
N SER A 11 2.50 19.38 11.86
CA SER A 11 3.59 20.31 12.16
C SER A 11 4.93 19.64 12.43
N LEU A 12 4.97 18.34 12.74
CA LEU A 12 6.20 17.59 12.96
C LEU A 12 6.84 17.15 11.63
N SER A 13 6.02 16.72 10.68
CA SER A 13 6.44 16.27 9.35
C SER A 13 6.38 17.38 8.29
N ASN A 14 5.80 18.54 8.63
CA ASN A 14 5.60 19.70 7.75
C ASN A 14 4.90 19.34 6.42
N VAL A 15 3.93 18.42 6.50
CA VAL A 15 3.13 17.96 5.36
C VAL A 15 1.66 17.81 5.75
N ASP A 16 0.77 17.92 4.76
CA ASP A 16 -0.63 17.55 4.94
C ASP A 16 -0.78 16.03 4.99
N GLU A 17 -1.46 15.55 6.03
CA GLU A 17 -1.75 14.14 6.24
C GLU A 17 -3.25 13.88 6.08
N THR A 18 -3.60 12.67 5.66
CA THR A 18 -5.01 12.26 5.58
C THR A 18 -5.57 12.16 6.99
N SER A 19 -6.67 12.86 7.25
CA SER A 19 -7.30 12.83 8.58
C SER A 19 -7.76 11.42 8.94
N LEU A 20 -7.82 11.17 10.24
CA LEU A 20 -8.37 9.94 10.82
C LEU A 20 -9.73 10.23 11.45
N MET A 21 -10.60 9.23 11.44
CA MET A 21 -11.82 9.19 12.26
C MET A 21 -11.45 8.95 13.73
N ASP A 22 -12.40 9.15 14.64
CA ASP A 22 -12.20 8.99 16.09
C ASP A 22 -11.70 7.58 16.48
N ASP A 23 -12.00 6.56 15.67
CA ASP A 23 -11.54 5.17 15.85
C ASP A 23 -10.14 4.91 15.25
N GLY A 24 -9.45 5.94 14.77
CA GLY A 24 -8.13 5.86 14.16
C GLY A 24 -8.13 5.39 12.70
N ALA A 25 -9.29 5.13 12.10
CA ALA A 25 -9.34 4.73 10.69
C ALA A 25 -9.24 5.94 9.75
N CYS A 26 -8.67 5.72 8.56
CA CYS A 26 -8.64 6.72 7.49
C CYS A 26 -10.06 7.26 7.20
N VAL A 27 -10.23 8.58 7.01
CA VAL A 27 -11.53 9.20 6.66
C VAL A 27 -12.16 8.68 5.37
N PHE A 28 -11.38 8.01 4.52
CA PHE A 28 -11.87 7.35 3.30
C PHE A 28 -12.18 5.86 3.49
N MET A 29 -12.07 5.32 4.71
CA MET A 29 -12.38 3.92 4.98
C MET A 29 -13.89 3.71 5.10
N GLY A 30 -14.44 2.79 4.32
CA GLY A 30 -15.79 2.26 4.46
C GLY A 30 -15.79 0.85 5.06
N ARG A 31 -16.95 0.40 5.54
CA ARG A 31 -17.22 -0.98 5.99
C ARG A 31 -18.46 -1.49 5.27
N ASN A 32 -18.44 -2.72 4.80
CA ASN A 32 -19.63 -3.35 4.23
C ASN A 32 -20.49 -4.01 5.33
N GLU A 33 -21.60 -4.62 4.95
CA GLU A 33 -22.54 -5.29 5.88
C GLU A 33 -21.91 -6.43 6.68
N LEU A 34 -20.83 -7.03 6.16
CA LEU A 34 -20.06 -8.09 6.83
C LEU A 34 -18.93 -7.53 7.71
N GLY A 35 -18.81 -6.21 7.83
CA GLY A 35 -17.73 -5.55 8.56
C GLY A 35 -16.37 -5.52 7.85
N ILE A 36 -16.30 -5.96 6.59
CA ILE A 36 -15.07 -5.91 5.78
C ILE A 36 -14.79 -4.46 5.42
N THR A 37 -13.57 -4.00 5.71
CA THR A 37 -13.11 -2.64 5.42
C THR A 37 -12.69 -2.50 3.96
N PHE A 38 -12.92 -1.32 3.38
CA PHE A 38 -12.46 -0.97 2.03
C PHE A 38 -12.12 0.51 1.92
N CYS A 39 -11.31 0.86 0.92
CA CYS A 39 -11.04 2.26 0.58
C CYS A 39 -12.16 2.80 -0.31
N GLY A 40 -12.88 3.83 0.13
CA GLY A 40 -13.97 4.46 -0.60
C GLY A 40 -13.54 5.06 -1.95
N ILE A 41 -12.32 5.61 -2.03
CA ILE A 41 -11.75 6.14 -3.28
C ILE A 41 -11.60 5.02 -4.31
N GLU A 42 -10.98 3.90 -3.91
CA GLU A 42 -10.78 2.76 -4.81
C GLU A 42 -12.10 2.10 -5.20
N LYS A 43 -13.06 2.01 -4.27
CA LYS A 43 -14.39 1.54 -4.60
C LYS A 43 -15.06 2.45 -5.64
N ALA A 44 -14.99 3.78 -5.47
CA ALA A 44 -15.57 4.71 -6.43
C ALA A 44 -14.92 4.61 -7.81
N TYR A 45 -13.60 4.37 -7.86
CA TYR A 45 -12.88 4.09 -9.11
C TYR A 45 -13.40 2.83 -9.80
N TYR A 46 -13.50 1.70 -9.10
CA TYR A 46 -14.01 0.45 -9.67
C TYR A 46 -15.50 0.51 -10.04
N ASP A 47 -16.27 1.36 -9.35
CA ASP A 47 -17.66 1.66 -9.69
C ASP A 47 -17.80 2.62 -10.90
N GLY A 48 -16.70 3.11 -11.48
CA GLY A 48 -16.70 4.04 -12.62
C GLY A 48 -17.18 5.46 -12.28
N LYS A 49 -17.18 5.84 -11.00
CA LYS A 49 -17.66 7.15 -10.52
C LYS A 49 -16.58 8.23 -10.55
N ILE A 50 -15.31 7.82 -10.52
CA ILE A 50 -14.15 8.70 -10.60
C ILE A 50 -13.04 8.03 -11.41
N GLU A 51 -12.24 8.83 -12.11
CA GLU A 51 -11.07 8.35 -12.88
C GLU A 51 -9.83 8.12 -11.99
N PHE A 52 -9.86 8.60 -10.75
CA PHE A 52 -8.74 8.51 -9.82
C PHE A 52 -8.77 7.24 -8.99
N LYS A 53 -7.88 6.28 -9.30
CA LYS A 53 -7.58 5.16 -8.39
C LYS A 53 -6.86 5.68 -7.15
N LYS A 54 -7.05 5.01 -6.00
CA LYS A 54 -6.45 5.35 -4.69
C LYS A 54 -4.98 5.82 -4.77
N PRO A 55 -4.51 6.67 -3.84
CA PRO A 55 -3.13 7.16 -3.82
C PRO A 55 -2.10 6.03 -3.90
N ILE A 56 -1.00 6.26 -4.61
CA ILE A 56 -0.02 5.19 -4.88
C ILE A 56 0.60 4.64 -3.60
N SER A 57 0.84 5.50 -2.60
CA SER A 57 1.33 5.10 -1.28
C SER A 57 0.37 4.13 -0.56
N CYS A 58 -0.95 4.33 -0.70
CA CYS A 58 -1.95 3.41 -0.17
C CYS A 58 -2.06 2.12 -0.98
N HIS A 59 -1.84 2.18 -2.30
CA HIS A 59 -1.91 1.01 -3.17
C HIS A 59 -0.71 0.07 -2.98
N LEU A 60 0.47 0.63 -2.70
CA LEU A 60 1.70 -0.12 -2.45
C LEU A 60 1.72 -0.82 -1.09
N TYR A 61 0.90 -0.38 -0.13
CA TYR A 61 0.90 -0.93 1.22
C TYR A 61 0.68 -2.46 1.21
N PRO A 62 1.54 -3.27 1.87
CA PRO A 62 2.45 -2.91 2.96
C PRO A 62 3.89 -2.53 2.55
N ILE A 63 4.15 -2.18 1.29
CA ILE A 63 5.45 -1.65 0.84
C ILE A 63 5.47 -0.12 1.01
N ARG A 64 6.44 0.39 1.75
CA ARG A 64 6.70 1.82 1.96
C ARG A 64 7.96 2.23 1.20
N VAL A 65 7.88 3.35 0.49
CA VAL A 65 9.00 3.91 -0.26
C VAL A 65 9.67 4.98 0.59
N SER A 66 10.97 4.86 0.81
CA SER A 66 11.80 5.93 1.36
C SER A 66 12.77 6.42 0.29
N LYS A 67 12.82 7.72 0.04
CA LYS A 67 13.63 8.32 -1.01
C LYS A 67 14.79 9.11 -0.42
N ASN A 68 15.98 8.91 -0.97
CA ASN A 68 17.11 9.79 -0.74
C ASN A 68 17.13 10.87 -1.82
N GLU A 69 16.77 12.11 -1.46
CA GLU A 69 16.70 13.22 -2.41
C GLU A 69 18.06 13.64 -2.99
N GLN A 70 19.18 13.27 -2.34
CA GLN A 70 20.52 13.60 -2.83
C GLN A 70 20.98 12.64 -3.93
N THR A 71 20.64 11.36 -3.80
CA THR A 71 21.08 10.31 -4.75
C THR A 71 20.00 9.89 -5.73
N GLY A 72 18.74 10.26 -5.47
CA GLY A 72 17.57 9.77 -6.20
C GLY A 72 17.24 8.30 -5.90
N PHE A 73 17.92 7.67 -4.93
CA PHE A 73 17.71 6.26 -4.60
C PHE A 73 16.40 6.07 -3.82
N GLU A 74 15.60 5.09 -4.24
CA GLU A 74 14.39 4.67 -3.54
C GLU A 74 14.58 3.29 -2.91
N ALA A 75 14.29 3.18 -1.62
CA ALA A 75 14.22 1.90 -0.92
C ALA A 75 12.76 1.49 -0.71
N LEU A 76 12.42 0.27 -1.13
CA LEU A 76 11.12 -0.34 -0.96
C LEU A 76 11.16 -1.24 0.28
N ASN A 77 10.49 -0.81 1.35
CA ASN A 77 10.55 -1.44 2.65
C ASN A 77 9.22 -2.10 3.00
N TYR A 78 9.25 -3.34 3.47
CA TYR A 78 8.06 -3.98 4.04
C TYR A 78 7.77 -3.43 5.43
N ASP A 79 6.62 -2.78 5.58
CA ASP A 79 6.12 -2.23 6.84
C ASP A 79 5.39 -3.32 7.65
N LYS A 80 5.96 -3.69 8.80
CA LYS A 80 5.52 -4.83 9.61
C LYS A 80 5.06 -4.38 10.98
N TRP A 81 3.82 -4.73 11.30
CA TRP A 81 3.17 -4.48 12.58
C TRP A 81 2.24 -5.63 12.94
N ASP A 82 1.63 -5.55 14.11
CA ASP A 82 0.86 -6.61 14.78
C ASP A 82 -0.35 -7.11 13.98
N ILE A 83 -1.05 -6.22 13.26
CA ILE A 83 -2.22 -6.58 12.45
C ILE A 83 -1.87 -7.42 11.21
N CYS A 84 -0.59 -7.46 10.81
CA CYS A 84 -0.16 -8.23 9.63
C CYS A 84 -0.17 -9.74 9.86
N SER A 85 -0.29 -10.22 11.10
CA SER A 85 -0.17 -11.64 11.47
C SER A 85 -1.11 -12.57 10.69
N SER A 86 -2.38 -12.18 10.57
CA SER A 86 -3.40 -12.92 9.82
C SER A 86 -3.08 -12.96 8.32
N ALA A 87 -2.70 -11.81 7.74
CA ALA A 87 -2.32 -11.71 6.32
C ALA A 87 -1.07 -12.55 6.00
N CYS A 88 -0.05 -12.50 6.87
CA CYS A 88 1.16 -13.32 6.76
C CYS A 88 0.85 -14.82 6.80
N THR A 89 -0.08 -15.22 7.68
CA THR A 89 -0.50 -16.62 7.80
C THR A 89 -1.18 -17.10 6.51
N ASN A 90 -2.08 -16.28 5.95
CA ASN A 90 -2.72 -16.59 4.67
C ASN A 90 -1.71 -16.61 3.51
N GLY A 91 -0.82 -15.61 3.42
CA GLY A 91 0.22 -15.54 2.39
C GLY A 91 1.14 -16.76 2.39
N LYS A 92 1.53 -17.25 3.57
CA LYS A 92 2.29 -18.51 3.70
C LYS A 92 1.53 -19.72 3.17
N LYS A 93 0.23 -19.84 3.48
CA LYS A 93 -0.62 -20.94 2.97
C LYS A 93 -0.73 -20.90 1.44
N GLN A 94 -0.91 -19.70 0.89
CA GLN A 94 -1.03 -19.47 -0.55
C GLN A 94 0.32 -19.44 -1.28
N LYS A 95 1.45 -19.50 -0.55
CA LYS A 95 2.81 -19.35 -1.07
C LYS A 95 3.03 -18.05 -1.85
N ILE A 96 2.40 -16.96 -1.39
CA ILE A 96 2.51 -15.61 -2.00
C ILE A 96 3.54 -14.77 -1.26
N ARG A 97 4.46 -14.15 -2.00
CA ARG A 97 5.46 -13.19 -1.54
C ARG A 97 4.88 -11.77 -1.53
N ILE A 98 5.43 -10.89 -0.69
CA ILE A 98 4.90 -9.52 -0.51
C ILE A 98 4.88 -8.72 -1.82
N PHE A 99 5.92 -8.82 -2.64
CA PHE A 99 5.96 -8.10 -3.92
C PHE A 99 4.95 -8.64 -4.94
N GLU A 100 4.61 -9.93 -4.87
CA GLU A 100 3.57 -10.53 -5.73
C GLU A 100 2.17 -10.05 -5.30
N PHE A 101 1.92 -9.94 -4.00
CA PHE A 101 0.71 -9.33 -3.48
C PHE A 101 0.55 -7.87 -3.97
N ALA A 102 1.66 -7.12 -4.00
CA ALA A 102 1.69 -5.73 -4.45
C ALA A 102 1.87 -5.55 -5.97
N LYS A 103 1.75 -6.61 -6.79
CA LYS A 103 2.05 -6.59 -8.23
C LYS A 103 1.43 -5.41 -8.96
N GLU A 104 0.13 -5.21 -8.81
CA GLU A 104 -0.59 -4.15 -9.54
C GLU A 104 -0.07 -2.75 -9.15
N ALA A 105 0.23 -2.55 -7.87
CA ALA A 105 0.75 -1.29 -7.37
C ALA A 105 2.19 -1.02 -7.82
N LEU A 106 3.04 -2.06 -7.81
CA LEU A 106 4.41 -1.97 -8.30
C LEU A 106 4.47 -1.69 -9.80
N ILE A 107 3.64 -2.38 -10.60
CA ILE A 107 3.54 -2.11 -12.04
C ILE A 107 3.03 -0.69 -12.30
N ARG A 108 2.03 -0.23 -11.53
CA ARG A 108 1.51 1.14 -11.66
C ARG A 108 2.57 2.21 -11.38
N GLN A 109 3.44 1.99 -10.39
CA GLN A 109 4.46 2.96 -9.99
C GLN A 109 5.73 2.88 -10.84
N TYR A 110 6.21 1.67 -11.13
CA TYR A 110 7.55 1.43 -11.68
C TYR A 110 7.55 0.76 -13.06
N GLY A 111 6.38 0.35 -13.57
CA GLY A 111 6.25 -0.31 -14.87
C GLY A 111 6.35 -1.83 -14.82
N ALA A 112 6.00 -2.47 -15.95
CA ALA A 112 6.02 -3.92 -16.09
C ALA A 112 7.45 -4.48 -16.06
N ASP A 113 8.38 -3.82 -16.77
CA ASP A 113 9.78 -4.24 -16.87
C ASP A 113 10.43 -4.33 -15.49
N PHE A 114 10.21 -3.33 -14.61
CA PHE A 114 10.69 -3.36 -13.23
C PHE A 114 10.14 -4.55 -12.45
N TYR A 115 8.85 -4.86 -12.60
CA TYR A 115 8.23 -5.99 -11.91
C TYR A 115 8.78 -7.33 -12.40
N GLU A 116 9.08 -7.44 -13.69
CA GLU A 116 9.73 -8.61 -14.28
C GLU A 116 11.14 -8.79 -13.72
N ASP A 117 11.96 -7.73 -13.70
CA ASP A 117 13.30 -7.75 -13.11
C ASP A 117 13.28 -8.15 -11.63
N LEU A 118 12.33 -7.62 -10.86
CA LEU A 118 12.14 -7.99 -9.45
C LEU A 118 11.78 -9.48 -9.30
N THR A 119 10.94 -9.99 -10.19
CA THR A 119 10.54 -11.41 -10.20
C THR A 119 11.75 -12.30 -10.49
N ASN A 120 12.51 -11.98 -11.54
CA ASN A 120 13.73 -12.69 -11.93
C ASN A 120 14.78 -12.67 -10.81
N ALA A 121 15.00 -11.51 -10.18
CA ALA A 121 15.92 -11.38 -9.05
C ALA A 121 15.49 -12.26 -7.87
N ALA A 122 14.19 -12.28 -7.55
CA ALA A 122 13.67 -13.10 -6.46
C ALA A 122 13.79 -14.60 -6.73
N GLU A 123 13.60 -15.05 -7.98
CA GLU A 123 13.80 -16.45 -8.41
C GLU A 123 15.28 -16.85 -8.33
N HIS A 124 16.18 -16.00 -8.83
CA HIS A 124 17.62 -16.24 -8.74
C HIS A 124 18.12 -16.37 -7.30
N LEU A 125 17.59 -15.56 -6.39
CA LEU A 125 17.93 -15.63 -4.96
C LEU A 125 17.37 -16.89 -4.27
N GLN A 126 16.27 -17.46 -4.77
CA GLN A 126 15.75 -18.73 -4.26
C GLN A 126 16.66 -19.90 -4.66
N GLY A 127 17.15 -19.94 -5.89
CA GLY A 127 18.07 -20.98 -6.36
C GLY A 127 19.47 -20.96 -5.70
N LYS A 128 19.78 -19.92 -4.91
CA LYS A 128 21.04 -19.77 -4.15
C LYS A 128 20.90 -19.98 -2.64
N ARG A 129 19.71 -20.31 -2.17
CA ARG A 129 19.41 -20.51 -0.74
C ARG A 129 19.43 -21.97 -0.29
N ASP A 130 19.80 -22.87 -1.21
CA ASP A 130 20.14 -24.28 -0.97
C ASP A 130 21.66 -24.45 -0.90
#